data_AF-A0A950HK35-F1
#
_entry.id   AF-A0A950HK35-F1
#
_cell.length_a   1.000
_cell.length_b   1.000
_cell.length_c   1.000
_cell.angle_alpha   90.00
_cell.angle_beta   90.00
_cell.angle_gamma   90.00
#
_symmetry.space_group_name_H-M   'P 1'
#
loop_
_entity.id
_entity.type
_entity.pdbx_description
1 polymer ?
#
loop_
_entity_poly.entity_id
_entity_poly.type
_entity_poly.pdbx_seq_one_letter_code
_entity_poly.pdbx_strand_id
1 'polypeptide(L)'
;DEVVDQGRAMPTDTAWTLRLKAALPGVRVGAVAGSDVMVATAAAKAALRTATGAVAADMESHVVARAAERHRLPFAVARTISDAAHRGLPASAQAGMKPDGGMDLPGVLAALARRPWELPALIRTGVEAEAAFAALLRGRQLLGGTLGGPGPGADLG
;
A
#
# COMPACT_ATOMS: atom_id res chain seq x y z
N ASP A 1 14.40 -4.50 3.94
CA ASP A 1 13.32 -4.67 2.93
C ASP A 1 13.53 -3.59 1.89
N GLU A 2 12.71 -3.52 0.84
CA GLU A 2 12.92 -2.56 -0.24
C GLU A 2 11.61 -2.12 -0.88
N VAL A 3 11.65 -0.94 -1.51
CA VAL A 3 10.64 -0.50 -2.47
C VAL A 3 11.20 -0.71 -3.87
N VAL A 4 10.44 -1.38 -4.74
CA VAL A 4 10.81 -1.59 -6.14
C VAL A 4 10.14 -0.53 -7.00
N ASP A 5 10.95 0.28 -7.68
CA ASP A 5 10.53 1.38 -8.56
C ASP A 5 11.07 1.13 -9.98
N GLN A 6 10.20 0.77 -10.92
CA GLN A 6 10.57 0.50 -12.32
C GLN A 6 11.77 -0.46 -12.47
N GLY A 7 11.84 -1.50 -11.62
CA GLY A 7 12.92 -2.49 -11.59
C GLY A 7 14.14 -2.10 -10.75
N ARG A 8 14.19 -0.88 -10.20
CA ARG A 8 15.21 -0.46 -9.25
C ARG A 8 14.76 -0.79 -7.83
N ALA A 9 15.58 -1.56 -7.11
CA ALA A 9 15.41 -1.78 -5.68
C ALA A 9 15.92 -0.57 -4.87
N MET A 10 15.07 -0.04 -4.00
CA MET A 10 15.36 1.07 -3.11
C MET A 10 15.29 0.57 -1.66
N PRO A 11 16.42 0.36 -0.97
CA PRO A 11 16.43 -0.26 0.34
C PRO A 11 15.78 0.63 1.41
N THR A 12 14.97 0.04 2.27
CA THR A 12 14.45 0.70 3.47
C THR A 12 15.51 0.73 4.57
N ASP A 13 15.40 1.69 5.49
CA ASP A 13 16.22 1.73 6.69
C ASP A 13 15.95 0.51 7.58
N THR A 14 17.01 -0.26 7.86
CA THR A 14 16.93 -1.51 8.62
C THR A 14 16.43 -1.28 10.05
N ALA A 15 16.87 -0.22 10.72
CA ALA A 15 16.47 0.05 12.09
C ALA A 15 14.98 0.39 12.17
N TRP A 16 14.48 1.17 11.20
CA TRP A 16 13.06 1.53 11.11
C TRP A 16 12.20 0.32 10.76
N THR A 17 12.62 -0.51 9.79
CA THR A 17 11.96 -1.79 9.48
C THR A 17 11.84 -2.67 10.73
N LEU A 18 12.92 -2.83 11.50
CA LEU A 18 12.92 -3.68 12.69
C LEU A 18 12.01 -3.12 13.78
N ARG A 19 11.98 -1.79 13.97
CA ARG A 19 11.04 -1.12 14.89
C ARG A 19 9.59 -1.36 14.48
N LEU A 20 9.26 -1.23 13.20
CA LEU A 20 7.92 -1.52 12.68
C LEU A 20 7.55 -2.99 12.94
N LYS A 21 8.47 -3.92 12.65
CA LYS A 21 8.24 -5.36 12.87
C LYS A 21 8.02 -5.70 14.34
N ALA A 22 8.77 -5.08 15.25
CA ALA A 22 8.61 -5.30 16.68
C ALA A 22 7.28 -4.75 17.21
N ALA A 23 6.81 -3.62 16.68
CA ALA A 23 5.57 -2.98 17.12
C ALA A 23 4.29 -3.55 16.48
N LEU A 24 4.39 -4.19 15.30
CA LEU A 24 3.25 -4.67 14.54
C LEU A 24 3.17 -6.21 14.56
N PRO A 25 2.36 -6.81 15.44
CA PRO A 25 2.23 -8.26 15.52
C PRO A 25 1.62 -8.83 14.24
N GLY A 26 2.18 -9.94 13.74
CA GLY A 26 1.70 -10.62 12.53
C GLY A 26 2.04 -9.92 11.21
N VAL A 27 2.92 -8.91 11.21
CA VAL A 27 3.36 -8.25 9.98
C VAL A 27 4.17 -9.19 9.10
N ARG A 28 3.91 -9.15 7.79
CA ARG A 28 4.73 -9.81 6.79
C ARG A 28 5.73 -8.81 6.22
N VAL A 29 7.00 -9.18 6.27
CA VAL A 29 8.11 -8.37 5.74
C VAL A 29 8.44 -8.83 4.32
N GLY A 30 8.61 -7.89 3.39
CA GLY A 30 8.97 -8.17 2.00
C GLY A 30 8.99 -6.89 1.16
N ALA A 31 9.39 -7.03 -0.11
CA ALA A 31 9.44 -5.91 -1.04
C ALA A 31 8.04 -5.34 -1.35
N VAL A 32 7.97 -4.03 -1.55
CA VAL A 32 6.76 -3.31 -1.99
C VAL A 32 7.02 -2.73 -3.38
N ALA A 33 6.19 -3.08 -4.36
CA ALA A 33 6.28 -2.49 -5.70
C ALA A 33 5.52 -1.17 -5.73
N GLY A 34 6.18 -0.08 -6.14
CA GLY A 34 5.50 1.16 -6.48
C GLY A 34 5.06 1.15 -7.95
N SER A 35 3.87 1.68 -8.23
CA SER A 35 3.35 1.84 -9.58
C SER A 35 2.75 3.23 -9.79
N ASP A 36 3.00 3.85 -10.93
CA ASP A 36 2.37 5.13 -11.27
C ASP A 36 0.89 4.97 -11.65
N VAL A 37 0.40 3.72 -11.80
CA VAL A 37 -0.96 3.40 -12.20
C VAL A 37 -1.56 2.31 -11.32
N MET A 38 -2.88 2.28 -11.24
CA MET A 38 -3.58 1.24 -10.50
C MET A 38 -3.36 -0.15 -11.12
N VAL A 39 -2.86 -1.10 -10.33
CA VAL A 39 -2.70 -2.51 -10.71
C VAL A 39 -3.99 -3.27 -10.38
N ALA A 40 -5.02 -3.06 -11.20
CA ALA A 40 -6.38 -3.46 -10.87
C ALA A 40 -6.70 -4.95 -11.11
N THR A 41 -6.00 -5.64 -12.02
CA THR A 41 -6.36 -7.01 -12.43
C THR A 41 -5.51 -8.07 -11.72
N ALA A 42 -6.08 -9.25 -11.48
CA ALA A 42 -5.34 -10.38 -10.91
C ALA A 42 -4.11 -10.77 -11.75
N ALA A 43 -4.24 -10.73 -13.08
CA ALA A 43 -3.14 -11.00 -14.00
C ALA A 43 -2.02 -9.95 -13.89
N ALA A 44 -2.36 -8.65 -13.83
CA ALA A 44 -1.37 -7.59 -13.67
C ALA A 44 -0.66 -7.68 -12.31
N LYS A 45 -1.39 -8.00 -11.23
CA LYS A 45 -0.81 -8.23 -9.90
C LYS A 45 0.15 -9.43 -9.91
N ALA A 46 -0.24 -10.53 -10.56
CA ALA A 46 0.61 -11.71 -10.70
C ALA A 46 1.88 -11.41 -11.52
N ALA A 47 1.74 -10.70 -12.64
CA ALA A 47 2.87 -10.29 -13.47
C ALA A 47 3.85 -9.39 -12.69
N LEU A 48 3.32 -8.41 -11.94
CA LEU A 48 4.13 -7.53 -11.11
C LEU A 48 4.87 -8.31 -10.01
N ARG A 49 4.19 -9.26 -9.35
CA ARG A 49 4.83 -10.14 -8.36
C ARG A 49 5.94 -10.98 -8.98
N THR A 50 5.74 -11.55 -10.17
CA THR A 50 6.77 -12.33 -10.86
C THR A 50 7.98 -11.46 -11.22
N ALA A 51 7.74 -10.23 -11.69
CA ALA A 51 8.81 -9.33 -12.09
C ALA A 51 9.62 -8.76 -10.93
N THR A 52 9.01 -8.58 -9.75
CA THR A 52 9.61 -7.82 -8.64
C THR A 52 9.84 -8.63 -7.37
N GLY A 53 9.21 -9.81 -7.23
CA GLY A 53 9.15 -10.54 -5.96
C GLY A 53 8.33 -9.85 -4.87
N ALA A 54 7.68 -8.72 -5.16
CA ALA A 54 6.98 -7.91 -4.17
C ALA A 54 5.78 -8.64 -3.54
N VAL A 55 5.56 -8.37 -2.25
CA VAL A 55 4.45 -8.94 -1.47
C VAL A 55 3.22 -8.02 -1.40
N ALA A 56 3.39 -6.77 -1.82
CA ALA A 56 2.36 -5.75 -1.91
C ALA A 56 2.72 -4.75 -3.03
N ALA A 57 1.72 -4.01 -3.50
CA ALA A 57 1.90 -2.90 -4.42
C ALA A 57 1.05 -1.71 -3.98
N ASP A 58 1.55 -0.50 -4.21
CA ASP A 58 0.82 0.75 -4.02
C ASP A 58 1.26 1.79 -5.05
N MET A 59 0.72 3.01 -4.96
CA MET A 59 0.95 4.07 -5.93
C MET A 59 1.81 5.22 -5.41
N GLU A 60 2.36 5.12 -4.19
CA GLU A 60 3.05 6.24 -3.55
C GLU A 60 4.41 5.88 -2.95
N SER A 61 4.67 4.62 -2.63
CA SER A 61 5.88 4.23 -1.90
C SER A 61 7.15 4.53 -2.69
N HIS A 62 7.14 4.36 -4.01
CA HIS A 62 8.28 4.70 -4.87
C HIS A 62 8.53 6.21 -4.91
N VAL A 63 7.46 7.03 -4.90
CA VAL A 63 7.59 8.50 -4.81
C VAL A 63 8.28 8.89 -3.50
N VAL A 64 7.85 8.32 -2.38
CA VAL A 64 8.44 8.57 -1.06
C VAL A 64 9.90 8.09 -1.01
N ALA A 65 10.18 6.89 -1.55
CA ALA A 65 11.53 6.35 -1.60
C ALA A 65 12.48 7.24 -2.42
N ARG A 66 12.05 7.73 -3.59
CA ARG A 66 12.81 8.70 -4.40
C ARG A 66 13.08 10.01 -3.65
N ALA A 67 12.08 10.52 -2.94
CA ALA A 67 12.25 11.73 -2.14
C ALA A 67 13.27 11.51 -1.01
N ALA A 68 13.15 10.41 -0.27
CA ALA A 68 14.07 10.03 0.80
C ALA A 68 15.52 9.88 0.29
N GLU A 69 15.72 9.19 -0.83
CA GLU A 69 17.03 9.05 -1.48
C GLU A 69 17.61 10.43 -1.86
N ARG A 70 16.82 11.28 -2.53
CA ARG A 70 17.24 12.63 -2.93
C ARG A 70 17.67 13.49 -1.75
N HIS A 71 17.01 13.34 -0.61
CA HIS A 71 17.30 14.10 0.61
C HIS A 71 18.20 13.37 1.60
N ARG A 72 18.68 12.16 1.27
CA ARG A 72 19.49 11.30 2.15
C ARG A 72 18.84 11.05 3.52
N LEU A 73 17.52 10.84 3.52
CA LEU A 73 16.75 10.56 4.74
C LEU A 73 16.50 9.06 4.88
N PRO A 74 16.53 8.51 6.11
CA PRO A 74 16.06 7.16 6.35
C PRO A 74 14.55 7.08 6.05
N PHE A 75 14.10 5.95 5.53
CA PHE A 75 12.69 5.70 5.27
C PHE A 75 12.33 4.23 5.48
N ALA A 76 11.08 3.97 5.83
CA ALA A 76 10.51 2.64 5.83
C ALA A 76 9.03 2.71 5.40
N VAL A 77 8.48 1.59 4.96
CA VAL A 77 7.11 1.50 4.46
C VAL A 77 6.36 0.42 5.25
N ALA A 78 5.17 0.77 5.74
CA ALA A 78 4.20 -0.16 6.29
C ALA A 78 2.86 0.06 5.59
N ARG A 79 2.29 -1.00 5.01
CA ARG A 79 1.01 -0.97 4.30
C ARG A 79 0.06 -2.02 4.84
N THR A 80 -1.21 -1.69 4.86
CA THR A 80 -2.31 -2.65 5.03
C THR A 80 -2.81 -3.12 3.68
N ILE A 81 -3.25 -4.36 3.58
CA ILE A 81 -3.72 -4.96 2.33
C ILE A 81 -5.21 -4.70 2.17
N SER A 82 -5.59 -3.85 1.21
CA SER A 82 -6.98 -3.49 0.89
C SER A 82 -7.71 -4.51 0.03
N ASP A 83 -6.98 -5.33 -0.73
CA ASP A 83 -7.56 -6.23 -1.72
C ASP A 83 -6.62 -7.40 -2.05
N ALA A 84 -7.21 -8.54 -2.41
CA ALA A 84 -6.46 -9.77 -2.63
C ALA A 84 -5.70 -9.80 -3.96
N ALA A 85 -4.53 -10.47 -3.96
CA ALA A 85 -3.67 -10.61 -5.14
C ALA A 85 -4.32 -11.41 -6.30
N HIS A 86 -5.16 -12.39 -5.98
CA HIS A 86 -5.79 -13.29 -6.95
C HIS A 86 -7.12 -12.75 -7.51
N ARG A 87 -7.52 -11.52 -7.15
CA ARG A 87 -8.78 -10.90 -7.58
C ARG A 87 -8.52 -9.57 -8.25
N GLY A 88 -9.30 -9.30 -9.29
CA GLY A 88 -9.38 -7.96 -9.87
C GLY A 88 -10.33 -7.07 -9.07
N LEU A 89 -10.10 -5.76 -9.13
CA LEU A 89 -11.06 -4.77 -8.66
C LEU A 89 -12.20 -4.65 -9.69
N PRO A 90 -13.47 -4.57 -9.25
CA PRO A 90 -14.59 -4.38 -10.18
C PRO A 90 -14.46 -3.03 -10.91
N ALA A 91 -15.00 -2.92 -12.12
CA ALA A 91 -14.88 -1.68 -12.90
C ALA A 91 -15.53 -0.49 -12.18
N SER A 92 -16.60 -0.74 -11.43
CA SER A 92 -17.21 0.22 -10.53
C SER A 92 -16.27 0.78 -9.46
N ALA A 93 -15.40 -0.06 -8.86
CA ALA A 93 -14.40 0.42 -7.90
C ALA A 93 -13.29 1.22 -8.59
N GLN A 94 -12.83 0.76 -9.76
CA GLN A 94 -11.80 1.47 -10.55
C GLN A 94 -12.28 2.86 -10.99
N ALA A 95 -13.54 2.98 -11.42
CA ALA A 95 -14.16 4.25 -11.80
C ALA A 95 -14.31 5.23 -10.62
N GLY A 96 -14.21 4.74 -9.39
CA GLY A 96 -14.29 5.55 -8.18
C GLY A 96 -12.98 6.21 -7.77
N MET A 97 -11.85 5.94 -8.44
CA MET A 97 -10.58 6.56 -8.10
C MET A 97 -10.25 7.69 -9.06
N LYS A 98 -10.15 8.91 -8.53
CA LYS A 98 -9.72 10.08 -9.28
C LYS A 98 -8.19 10.12 -9.40
N PRO A 99 -7.63 10.84 -10.38
CA PRO A 99 -6.18 11.02 -10.51
C PRO A 99 -5.51 11.68 -9.29
N ASP A 100 -6.28 12.42 -8.49
CA ASP A 100 -5.83 13.06 -7.25
C ASP A 100 -5.93 12.15 -6.01
N GLY A 101 -6.33 10.88 -6.20
CA GLY A 101 -6.54 9.91 -5.12
C GLY A 101 -7.89 10.06 -4.40
N GLY A 102 -8.70 11.04 -4.77
CA GLY A 102 -10.04 11.23 -4.23
C GLY A 102 -11.06 10.20 -4.76
N MET A 103 -12.20 10.11 -4.08
CA MET A 103 -13.31 9.25 -4.52
C MET A 103 -14.21 9.96 -5.55
N ASP A 104 -14.55 9.27 -6.64
CA ASP A 104 -15.57 9.64 -7.62
C ASP A 104 -16.84 8.80 -7.44
N LEU A 105 -17.66 9.20 -6.47
CA LEU A 105 -18.92 8.51 -6.18
C LEU A 105 -19.90 8.52 -7.38
N PRO A 106 -20.09 9.63 -8.12
CA PRO A 106 -20.84 9.60 -9.38
C PRO A 106 -20.31 8.57 -10.39
N GLY A 107 -18.99 8.47 -10.55
CA GLY A 107 -18.34 7.47 -11.40
C GLY A 107 -18.66 6.03 -10.99
N VAL A 108 -18.58 5.72 -9.70
CA VAL A 108 -18.96 4.41 -9.14
C VAL A 108 -20.42 4.08 -9.45
N LEU A 109 -21.34 5.01 -9.15
CA LEU A 109 -22.78 4.81 -9.34
C LEU A 109 -23.14 4.61 -10.82
N ALA A 110 -22.54 5.41 -11.71
CA ALA A 110 -22.74 5.28 -13.15
C ALA A 110 -22.20 3.95 -13.69
N ALA A 111 -21.05 3.49 -13.22
CA ALA A 111 -20.50 2.19 -13.59
C ALA A 111 -21.35 1.02 -13.08
N LEU A 112 -21.83 1.12 -11.84
CA LEU A 112 -22.69 0.09 -11.24
C LEU A 112 -24.06 0.02 -11.91
N ALA A 113 -24.65 1.17 -12.29
CA ALA A 113 -25.91 1.20 -13.05
C ALA A 113 -25.80 0.48 -14.41
N ARG A 114 -24.61 0.53 -15.04
CA ARG A 114 -24.33 -0.20 -16.30
C ARG A 114 -24.02 -1.67 -16.08
N ARG A 115 -23.56 -2.07 -14.89
CA ARG A 115 -23.12 -3.43 -14.54
C ARG A 115 -23.60 -3.83 -13.14
N PRO A 116 -24.91 -4.01 -12.94
CA PRO A 116 -25.47 -4.25 -11.60
C PRO A 116 -24.97 -5.57 -10.97
N TRP A 117 -24.54 -6.54 -11.79
CA TRP A 117 -23.94 -7.78 -11.32
C TRP A 117 -22.57 -7.59 -10.64
N GLU A 118 -21.94 -6.41 -10.74
CA GLU A 118 -20.71 -6.08 -10.00
C GLU A 118 -20.99 -5.74 -8.53
N LEU A 119 -22.24 -5.50 -8.12
CA LEU A 119 -22.59 -5.10 -6.75
C LEU A 119 -21.99 -6.01 -5.66
N PRO A 120 -22.08 -7.36 -5.76
CA PRO A 120 -21.48 -8.23 -4.75
C PRO A 120 -19.95 -8.12 -4.68
N ALA A 121 -19.29 -7.90 -5.83
CA ALA A 121 -17.85 -7.69 -5.87
C ALA A 121 -17.47 -6.34 -5.25
N LEU A 122 -18.24 -5.29 -5.55
CA LEU A 122 -18.03 -3.95 -5.00
C LEU A 122 -18.21 -3.92 -3.47
N ILE A 123 -19.26 -4.54 -2.94
CA ILE A 123 -19.49 -4.67 -1.50
C ILE A 123 -18.31 -5.37 -0.83
N ARG A 124 -17.82 -6.46 -1.42
CA ARG A 124 -16.66 -7.19 -0.90
C ARG A 124 -15.40 -6.32 -0.87
N THR A 125 -15.12 -5.59 -1.95
CA THR A 125 -14.01 -4.63 -2.00
C THR A 125 -14.15 -3.60 -0.89
N GLY A 126 -15.37 -3.10 -0.62
CA GLY A 126 -15.63 -2.20 0.51
C GLY A 126 -15.30 -2.83 1.87
N VAL A 127 -15.72 -4.08 2.10
CA VAL A 127 -15.41 -4.82 3.34
C VAL A 127 -13.91 -5.06 3.50
N GLU A 128 -13.21 -5.44 2.43
CA GLU A 128 -11.76 -5.65 2.45
C GLU A 128 -11.02 -4.33 2.73
N ALA A 129 -11.48 -3.21 2.15
CA ALA A 129 -10.93 -1.87 2.42
C ALA A 129 -11.18 -1.40 3.86
N GLU A 130 -12.38 -1.60 4.41
CA GLU A 130 -12.69 -1.29 5.81
C GLU A 130 -11.83 -2.10 6.78
N ALA A 131 -11.63 -3.40 6.50
CA ALA A 131 -10.74 -4.24 7.30
C ALA A 131 -9.29 -3.74 7.25
N ALA A 132 -8.82 -3.31 6.08
CA ALA A 132 -7.50 -2.70 5.92
C ALA A 132 -7.38 -1.38 6.70
N PHE A 133 -8.40 -0.52 6.64
CA PHE A 133 -8.42 0.74 7.37
C PHE A 133 -8.43 0.53 8.88
N ALA A 134 -9.21 -0.43 9.38
CA ALA A 134 -9.21 -0.81 10.79
C ALA A 134 -7.82 -1.34 11.23
N ALA A 135 -7.16 -2.15 10.40
CA ALA A 135 -5.80 -2.61 10.67
C ALA A 135 -4.79 -1.45 10.67
N LEU A 136 -4.98 -0.45 9.82
CA LEU A 136 -4.11 0.74 9.74
C LEU A 136 -4.25 1.58 11.01
N LEU A 137 -5.47 1.82 11.46
CA LEU A 137 -5.74 2.55 12.71
C LEU A 137 -5.17 1.81 13.92
N ARG A 138 -5.33 0.49 13.98
CA ARG A 138 -4.72 -0.34 15.03
C ARG A 138 -3.20 -0.26 14.98
N GLY A 139 -2.61 -0.37 13.80
CA GLY A 139 -1.16 -0.23 13.61
C GLY A 139 -0.65 1.13 14.08
N ARG A 140 -1.35 2.21 13.72
CA ARG A 140 -1.06 3.57 14.20
C ARG A 140 -1.11 3.67 15.73
N GLN A 141 -2.11 3.06 16.37
CA GLN A 141 -2.20 3.04 17.84
C GLN A 141 -1.02 2.31 18.48
N LEU A 142 -0.62 1.16 17.92
CA LEU A 142 0.51 0.36 18.41
C LEU A 142 1.87 1.07 18.25
N LEU A 143 2.04 1.82 17.16
CA LEU A 143 3.26 2.57 16.87
C LEU A 143 3.39 3.84 17.73
N GLY A 144 2.27 4.33 18.27
CA GLY A 144 2.23 5.54 19.09
C GLY A 144 2.71 6.80 18.34
N GLY A 145 3.14 7.82 19.09
CA GLY A 145 3.65 9.08 18.53
C GLY A 145 5.11 9.07 18.06
N THR A 146 5.81 7.92 18.12
CA THR A 146 7.28 7.86 17.98
C THR A 146 7.79 7.51 16.57
N LEU A 147 6.90 7.50 15.58
CA LEU A 147 7.26 7.24 14.18
C LEU A 147 8.10 8.36 13.52
N GLY A 148 8.16 9.55 14.15
CA GLY A 148 8.81 10.74 13.60
C GLY A 148 10.27 10.95 13.99
N GLY A 149 10.95 10.01 14.63
CA GLY A 149 12.34 10.25 15.04
C GLY A 149 13.04 9.07 15.72
N PRO A 150 14.35 9.21 15.99
CA PRO A 150 15.06 8.26 16.83
C PRO A 150 14.28 8.12 18.14
N GLY A 151 14.03 6.87 18.56
CA GLY A 151 13.41 6.63 19.86
C GLY A 151 14.25 7.26 20.98
N PRO A 152 13.72 7.35 22.21
CA PRO A 152 14.53 7.75 23.36
C PRO A 152 15.70 6.76 23.50
N GLY A 153 16.90 7.17 23.08
CA GLY A 153 18.10 6.33 23.10
C GLY A 153 18.97 6.33 21.83
N ALA A 154 18.66 7.07 20.76
CA ALA A 154 19.67 7.26 19.72
C ALA A 154 20.64 8.36 20.13
N ASP A 155 21.75 7.95 20.73
CA ASP A 155 22.98 8.74 20.73
C ASP A 155 23.35 9.02 19.27
N LEU A 156 23.31 10.29 18.89
CA LEU A 156 23.98 10.78 17.69
C LEU A 156 25.43 11.08 18.09
N GLY A 157 26.21 10.01 18.15
CA GLY A 157 27.67 10.08 18.19
C GLY A 157 28.26 10.53 16.86
#